data_AF-A0AAP8T281-F1
#
_entry.id   AF-A0AAP8T281-F1
#
_cell.length_a   1.000
_cell.length_b   1.000
_cell.length_c   1.000
_cell.angle_alpha   90.00
_cell.angle_beta   90.00
_cell.angle_gamma   90.00
#
_symmetry.space_group_name_H-M   'P 1'
#
loop_
_entity.id
_entity.type
_entity.pdbx_description
1 polymer ?
#
loop_
_entity_poly.entity_id
_entity_poly.type
_entity_poly.pdbx_seq_one_letter_code
_entity_poly.pdbx_strand_id
1 'polypeptide(L)'
;LFDKLDAEIAYAMMGINAVKGVEIGAGFASVVQKGTQHGDELTPEGFASNNAGGVLGGISTGQDLTVSIAIKPTSSIRTPRHSIDIE
;
A
#
# COMPACT_ATOMS: atom_id res chain seq x y z
N LEU A 1 1.40 -19.39 4.45
CA LEU A 1 1.20 -18.55 3.25
C LEU A 1 0.14 -17.47 3.48
N PHE A 2 -0.85 -17.67 4.36
CA PHE A 2 -1.98 -16.76 4.54
C PHE A 2 -1.71 -15.54 5.44
N ASP A 3 -0.64 -15.58 6.24
CA ASP A 3 -0.32 -14.53 7.23
C ASP A 3 0.92 -13.74 6.79
N LYS A 4 0.87 -13.21 5.57
CA LYS A 4 1.95 -12.35 5.08
C LYS A 4 1.81 -10.96 5.68
N LEU A 5 2.94 -10.37 6.09
CA LEU A 5 2.97 -9.05 6.72
C LEU A 5 2.29 -7.97 5.88
N ASP A 6 2.62 -7.88 4.59
CA ASP A 6 2.02 -6.94 3.63
C ASP A 6 0.50 -7.14 3.49
N ALA A 7 0.03 -8.38 3.48
CA ALA A 7 -1.39 -8.70 3.42
C ALA A 7 -2.16 -8.25 4.67
N GLU A 8 -1.61 -8.46 5.88
CA GLU A 8 -2.21 -8.02 7.13
C GLU A 8 -2.25 -6.49 7.23
N ILE A 9 -1.16 -5.81 6.82
CA ILE A 9 -1.11 -4.35 6.72
C ILE A 9 -2.19 -3.86 5.76
N ALA A 10 -2.28 -4.44 4.56
CA ALA A 10 -3.28 -4.05 3.56
C ALA A 10 -4.70 -4.22 4.09
N TYR A 11 -4.98 -5.33 4.79
CA TYR A 11 -6.27 -5.57 5.44
C TYR A 11 -6.60 -4.49 6.47
N ALA A 12 -5.67 -4.21 7.39
CA ALA A 12 -5.87 -3.20 8.44
C ALA A 12 -6.08 -1.80 7.85
N MET A 13 -5.27 -1.41 6.86
CA MET A 13 -5.33 -0.09 6.23
C MET A 13 -6.59 0.09 5.39
N MET A 14 -7.01 -0.94 4.65
CA MET A 14 -8.25 -0.90 3.86
C MET A 14 -9.50 -0.83 4.75
N GLY A 15 -9.41 -1.28 6.01
CA GLY A 15 -10.47 -1.15 7.01
C GLY A 15 -10.73 0.28 7.48
N ILE A 16 -9.82 1.22 7.20
CA ILE A 16 -10.02 2.63 7.55
C ILE A 16 -11.11 3.23 6.65
N ASN A 17 -12.08 3.91 7.26
CA ASN A 17 -13.15 4.57 6.53
C ASN A 17 -12.61 5.48 5.43
N ALA A 18 -13.24 5.43 4.26
CA ALA A 18 -12.86 6.15 3.05
C ALA A 18 -11.55 5.71 2.36
N VAL A 19 -10.79 4.74 2.87
CA VAL A 19 -9.69 4.15 2.11
C VAL A 19 -10.23 3.31 0.94
N LYS A 20 -9.63 3.52 -0.23
CA LYS A 20 -9.98 2.85 -1.50
C LYS A 20 -8.81 2.09 -2.15
N GLY A 21 -7.60 2.29 -1.66
CA GLY A 21 -6.39 1.65 -2.18
C GLY A 21 -5.31 1.63 -1.10
N VAL A 22 -4.48 0.58 -1.12
CA VAL A 22 -3.30 0.45 -0.26
C VAL A 22 -2.14 -0.02 -1.13
N GLU A 23 -0.98 0.58 -0.93
CA GLU A 23 0.27 0.30 -1.64
C GLU A 23 1.38 0.03 -0.64
N ILE A 24 2.25 -0.93 -0.95
CA ILE A 24 3.49 -1.22 -0.21
C ILE A 24 4.68 -0.86 -1.10
N GLY A 25 5.67 -0.14 -0.55
CA GLY A 25 6.86 0.27 -1.28
C GLY A 25 6.55 1.11 -2.52
N ALA A 26 7.06 0.69 -3.67
CA ALA A 26 6.80 1.34 -4.96
C ALA A 26 5.34 1.22 -5.43
N GLY A 27 4.50 0.42 -4.76
CA GLY A 27 3.06 0.38 -4.99
C GLY A 27 2.69 0.06 -6.44
N PHE A 28 1.67 0.73 -6.98
CA PHE A 28 1.23 0.56 -8.36
C PHE A 28 2.27 1.03 -9.39
N ALA A 29 3.25 1.88 -9.01
CA ALA A 29 4.33 2.26 -9.91
C ALA A 29 5.21 1.06 -10.30
N SER A 30 5.26 0.00 -9.46
CA SER A 30 5.99 -1.24 -9.78
C SER A 30 5.50 -1.94 -11.04
N VAL A 31 4.22 -1.80 -11.40
CA VAL A 31 3.58 -2.51 -12.53
C VAL A 31 4.22 -2.17 -13.88
N VAL A 32 4.78 -0.96 -14.00
CA VAL A 32 5.42 -0.48 -15.24
C VAL A 32 6.94 -0.51 -15.18
N GLN A 33 7.54 -0.97 -14.08
CA GLN A 33 8.99 -1.03 -13.89
C GLN A 33 9.56 -2.33 -14.45
N LYS A 34 10.80 -2.27 -14.97
CA LYS A 34 11.56 -3.47 -15.30
C LYS A 34 12.11 -4.12 -14.04
N GLY A 35 12.32 -5.43 -14.05
CA GLY A 35 12.97 -6.13 -12.93
C GLY A 35 14.35 -5.56 -12.59
N THR A 36 15.12 -5.11 -13.60
CA THR A 36 16.42 -4.44 -13.41
C THR A 36 16.34 -3.07 -12.74
N GLN A 37 15.13 -2.50 -12.58
CA GLN A 37 14.89 -1.22 -11.93
C GLN A 37 14.20 -1.41 -10.57
N HIS A 38 13.27 -2.36 -10.50
CA HIS A 38 12.48 -2.61 -9.29
C HIS A 38 13.23 -3.45 -8.25
N GLY A 39 14.10 -4.37 -8.69
CA GLY A 39 14.80 -5.27 -7.78
C GLY A 39 15.69 -4.51 -6.80
N ASP A 40 15.46 -4.72 -5.51
CA ASP A 40 16.31 -4.13 -4.47
C ASP A 40 17.61 -4.93 -4.35
N GLU A 41 18.72 -4.31 -4.75
CA GLU A 41 20.04 -4.91 -4.68
C GLU A 41 20.52 -5.03 -3.23
N LEU A 42 21.17 -6.15 -2.91
CA LEU A 42 21.75 -6.39 -1.59
C LEU A 42 23.28 -6.24 -1.66
N THR A 43 23.81 -5.41 -0.77
CA THR A 43 25.24 -5.18 -0.56
C THR A 43 25.67 -5.70 0.81
N PRO A 44 26.98 -5.83 1.11
CA PRO A 44 27.44 -6.17 2.47
C PRO A 44 26.93 -5.21 3.56
N GLU A 45 26.60 -3.97 3.21
CA GLU A 45 26.07 -2.94 4.09
C GLU A 45 24.54 -2.99 4.24
N GLY A 46 23.86 -3.80 3.43
CA GLY A 46 22.39 -3.92 3.40
C GLY A 46 21.81 -3.64 2.02
N PHE A 47 20.49 -3.46 1.97
CA PHE A 47 19.78 -3.16 0.72
C PHE A 47 20.11 -1.75 0.22
N ALA A 48 20.40 -1.63 -1.08
CA ALA A 48 20.73 -0.36 -1.73
C ALA A 48 19.50 0.52 -2.05
N SER A 49 18.31 -0.09 -2.09
CA SER A 49 17.02 0.56 -2.33
C SER A 49 15.90 -0.16 -1.60
N ASN A 50 14.71 0.44 -1.53
CA ASN A 50 13.55 -0.11 -0.80
C ASN A 50 12.25 -0.06 -1.65
N ASN A 51 12.31 -0.52 -2.89
CA ASN A 51 11.16 -0.61 -3.78
C ASN A 51 10.12 -1.62 -3.28
N ALA A 52 10.56 -2.66 -2.57
CA ALA A 52 9.71 -3.65 -1.91
C ALA A 52 9.01 -3.11 -0.65
N GLY A 53 9.38 -1.91 -0.17
CA GLY A 53 8.72 -1.26 0.96
C GLY A 53 8.88 -1.98 2.28
N GLY A 54 10.03 -2.63 2.49
CA GLY A 54 10.36 -3.33 3.73
C GLY A 54 9.79 -4.75 3.81
N VAL A 55 9.15 -5.27 2.76
CA VAL A 55 8.56 -6.62 2.74
C VAL A 55 8.98 -7.38 1.49
N LEU A 56 9.63 -8.53 1.67
CA LEU A 56 9.95 -9.47 0.58
C LEU A 56 9.36 -10.84 0.90
N GLY A 57 8.61 -11.40 -0.04
CA GLY A 57 7.96 -12.70 0.15
C GLY A 57 6.91 -12.72 1.27
N GLY A 58 6.45 -11.56 1.75
CA GLY A 58 5.54 -11.44 2.89
C GLY A 58 6.22 -11.40 4.26
N ILE A 59 7.55 -11.24 4.30
CA ILE A 59 8.37 -11.16 5.52
C ILE A 59 9.11 -9.82 5.54
N SER A 60 9.29 -9.23 6.72
CA SER A 60 10.05 -8.00 6.87
C SER A 60 11.52 -8.17 6.46
N THR A 61 12.09 -7.18 5.76
CA THR A 61 13.49 -7.20 5.31
C THR A 61 14.45 -6.52 6.27
N GLY A 62 13.94 -5.83 7.30
CA GLY A 62 14.70 -4.97 8.18
C GLY A 62 14.86 -3.53 7.67
N GLN A 63 14.43 -3.25 6.43
CA GLN A 63 14.27 -1.89 5.92
C GLN A 63 12.97 -1.25 6.43
N ASP A 64 12.83 0.05 6.23
CA ASP A 64 11.61 0.77 6.58
C ASP A 64 10.38 0.18 5.87
N LEU A 65 9.33 -0.05 6.65
CA LEU A 65 8.04 -0.45 6.12
C LEU A 65 7.34 0.77 5.52
N THR A 66 7.24 0.81 4.19
CA THR A 66 6.65 1.95 3.46
C THR A 66 5.25 1.59 2.99
N VAL A 67 4.25 2.33 3.45
CA VAL A 67 2.82 2.09 3.15
C VAL A 67 2.16 3.39 2.73
N SER A 68 1.45 3.37 1.60
CA SER A 68 0.61 4.48 1.14
C SER A 68 -0.84 4.06 1.04
N ILE A 69 -1.77 4.99 1.30
CA ILE A 69 -3.21 4.76 1.21
C ILE A 69 -3.87 5.82 0.33
N ALA A 70 -4.85 5.39 -0.46
CA ALA A 70 -5.69 6.27 -1.25
C ALA A 70 -7.01 6.52 -0.52
N ILE A 71 -7.25 7.76 -0.10
CA ILE A 71 -8.46 8.17 0.62
C ILE A 71 -9.41 8.87 -0.35
N LYS A 72 -10.66 8.39 -0.46
CA LYS A 72 -11.68 9.10 -1.25
C LYS A 72 -12.09 10.41 -0.57
N PRO A 73 -12.57 11.40 -1.32
CA PRO A 73 -13.17 12.60 -0.72
C PRO A 73 -14.33 12.27 0.22
N THR A 74 -14.50 13.10 1.26
CA THR A 74 -15.57 12.97 2.24
C THR A 74 -16.94 13.00 1.56
N SER A 75 -17.80 12.03 1.90
CA SER A 75 -19.15 11.94 1.32
C SER A 75 -20.04 13.13 1.71
N SER A 76 -19.87 13.65 2.93
CA SER A 76 -20.62 14.78 3.45
C SER A 76 -20.02 16.09 2.94
N ILE A 77 -20.72 16.74 2.03
CA ILE A 77 -20.34 18.02 1.42
C ILE A 77 -21.50 19.01 1.52
N ARG A 78 -21.19 20.31 1.44
CA ARG A 78 -22.21 21.38 1.50
C ARG A 78 -23.19 21.35 0.32
N THR A 79 -22.77 20.81 -0.82
CA THR A 79 -23.59 20.78 -2.03
C THR A 79 -24.61 19.64 -1.94
N PRO A 80 -25.92 19.92 -2.10
CA PRO A 80 -26.94 18.87 -2.14
C PRO A 80 -26.63 17.82 -3.21
N ARG A 81 -26.97 16.57 -2.91
CA ARG A 81 -26.85 15.41 -3.81
C ARG A 81 -28.15 14.64 -3.78
N HIS A 82 -28.50 14.00 -4.89
CA HIS A 82 -29.64 13.09 -4.92
C HIS A 82 -29.39 11.91 -3.97
N SER A 83 -30.38 11.60 -3.15
CA SER A 83 -30.41 10.48 -2.21
C SER A 83 -31.85 10.00 -2.05
N ILE A 84 -32.04 8.91 -1.31
CA ILE A 84 -33.35 8.41 -0.89
C ILE A 84 -33.45 8.46 0.64
N ASP A 85 -34.66 8.65 1.15
CA ASP A 85 -35.02 8.40 2.55
C ASP A 85 -35.81 7.06 2.60
N ILE A 86 -35.88 6.45 3.78
CA ILE A 86 -36.35 5.05 3.91
C ILE A 86 -37.86 4.87 4.11
N GLU A 87 -38.66 5.94 4.27
CA GLU A 87 -40.09 5.95 4.73
C GLU A 87 -40.59 4.67 5.46
#